data_AF-A0A370HK57-F1
#
_entry.id   AF-A0A370HK57-F1
#
_cell.length_a   1.000
_cell.length_b   1.000
_cell.length_c   1.000
_cell.angle_alpha   90.00
_cell.angle_beta   90.00
_cell.angle_gamma   90.00
#
_symmetry.space_group_name_H-M   'P 1'
#
loop_
_entity.id
_entity.type
_entity.pdbx_description
1 polymer ?
#
loop_
_entity_poly.entity_id
_entity_poly.type
_entity_poly.pdbx_seq_one_letter_code
_entity_poly.pdbx_strand_id
1 'polypeptide(L)'
;MEAASCLIELDRPEQAIATLEPQLPQWHPENRRDIGRGLALLAIALARSGQPDDAVRVAQHALAIVAETRSTRTEQQLYRIVRELHTGGAVTHAAQLRITMRHTIG
;
A
#
# COMPACT_ATOMS: atom_id res chain seq x y z
N MET A 1 0.55 13.76 0.30
CA MET A 1 -0.11 12.45 0.10
C MET A 1 -1.57 12.54 -0.34
N GLU A 2 -2.29 13.62 -0.08
CA GLU A 2 -3.70 13.79 -0.52
C GLU A 2 -3.88 13.68 -2.04
N ALA A 3 -2.97 14.26 -2.82
CA ALA A 3 -3.05 14.19 -4.29
C ALA A 3 -3.07 12.74 -4.82
N ALA A 4 -2.21 11.87 -4.29
CA ALA A 4 -2.16 10.47 -4.70
C ALA A 4 -3.44 9.70 -4.31
N SER A 5 -4.00 9.98 -3.12
CA SER A 5 -5.28 9.41 -2.72
C SER A 5 -6.39 9.81 -3.69
N CYS A 6 -6.45 11.10 -4.07
CA CYS A 6 -7.41 11.60 -5.04
C CYS A 6 -7.26 10.91 -6.41
N LEU A 7 -6.02 10.79 -6.91
CA LEU A 7 -5.73 10.13 -8.18
C LEU A 7 -6.18 8.66 -8.19
N ILE A 8 -6.03 7.94 -7.07
CA ILE A 8 -6.55 6.57 -6.92
C ILE A 8 -8.08 6.54 -6.99
N GLU A 9 -8.76 7.44 -6.29
CA GLU A 9 -10.24 7.51 -6.33
C GLU A 9 -10.77 7.90 -7.72
N LEU A 10 -10.00 8.66 -8.50
CA LEU A 10 -10.32 9.04 -9.87
C LEU A 10 -9.94 7.98 -10.92
N ASP A 11 -9.53 6.78 -10.49
CA ASP A 11 -9.08 5.68 -11.35
C ASP A 11 -7.90 6.05 -12.26
N ARG A 12 -6.94 6.81 -11.70
CA ARG A 12 -5.68 7.20 -12.36
C ARG A 12 -4.46 6.64 -11.60
N PRO A 13 -4.35 5.31 -11.44
CA PRO A 13 -3.32 4.69 -10.60
C PRO A 13 -1.90 4.98 -11.10
N GLU A 14 -1.66 5.05 -12.40
CA GLU A 14 -0.32 5.32 -12.97
C GLU A 14 0.19 6.71 -12.56
N GLN A 15 -0.71 7.69 -12.46
CA GLN A 15 -0.33 9.03 -12.01
C GLN A 15 -0.13 9.11 -10.52
N ALA A 16 -0.88 8.32 -9.75
CA ALA A 16 -0.61 8.18 -8.32
C ALA A 16 0.79 7.58 -8.09
N ILE A 17 1.17 6.56 -8.85
CA ILE A 17 2.53 5.97 -8.84
C ILE A 17 3.57 7.02 -9.19
N ALA A 18 3.40 7.72 -10.32
CA ALA A 18 4.34 8.76 -10.76
C ALA A 18 4.48 9.92 -9.76
N THR A 19 3.44 10.17 -8.95
CA THR A 19 3.51 11.18 -7.88
C THR A 19 4.24 10.66 -6.64
N LEU A 20 4.07 9.37 -6.30
CA LEU A 20 4.57 8.79 -5.05
C LEU A 20 5.99 8.24 -5.14
N GLU A 21 6.35 7.54 -6.22
CA GLU A 21 7.66 6.89 -6.38
C GLU A 21 8.85 7.86 -6.24
N PRO A 22 8.84 9.06 -6.85
CA PRO A 22 9.97 9.99 -6.71
C PRO A 22 10.17 10.50 -5.28
N GLN A 23 9.14 10.39 -4.44
CA GLN A 23 9.19 10.83 -3.04
C GLN A 23 9.74 9.76 -2.11
N LEU A 24 9.79 8.48 -2.52
CA LEU A 24 10.28 7.37 -1.69
C LEU A 24 11.67 7.61 -1.09
N PRO A 25 12.68 8.12 -1.83
CA PRO A 25 14.01 8.35 -1.28
C PRO A 25 14.05 9.49 -0.26
N GLN A 26 13.04 10.36 -0.26
CA GLN A 26 12.95 11.56 0.59
C GLN A 26 12.16 11.30 1.88
N TRP A 27 11.71 10.07 2.10
CA TRP A 27 10.90 9.72 3.26
C TRP A 27 11.75 9.61 4.53
N HIS A 28 11.65 10.63 5.36
CA HIS A 28 12.40 10.74 6.61
C HIS A 28 11.87 9.79 7.69
N PRO A 29 12.75 9.02 8.37
CA PRO A 29 12.35 7.98 9.33
C PRO A 29 11.59 8.52 10.54
N GLU A 30 11.69 9.82 10.85
CA GLU A 30 10.95 10.47 11.93
C GLU A 30 9.43 10.50 11.72
N ASN A 31 8.95 10.39 10.48
CA ASN A 31 7.51 10.40 10.15
C ASN A 31 6.98 9.02 9.75
N ARG A 32 7.28 7.98 10.55
CA ARG A 32 6.91 6.57 10.27
C ARG A 32 5.46 6.39 9.84
N ARG A 33 4.49 7.01 10.53
CA ARG A 33 3.06 6.84 10.19
C ARG A 33 2.71 7.37 8.80
N ASP A 34 3.26 8.52 8.43
CA ASP A 34 3.05 9.10 7.10
C ASP A 34 3.71 8.24 6.03
N ILE A 35 4.93 7.77 6.27
CA ILE A 35 5.62 6.80 5.39
C ILE A 35 4.73 5.58 5.17
N GLY A 36 4.20 4.99 6.24
CA GLY A 36 3.31 3.83 6.15
C GLY A 36 2.07 4.12 5.30
N ARG A 37 1.47 5.30 5.45
CA ARG A 37 0.35 5.72 4.60
C ARG A 37 0.77 5.88 3.14
N GLY A 38 1.91 6.51 2.87
CA GLY A 38 2.44 6.70 1.52
C GLY A 38 2.69 5.38 0.80
N LEU A 39 3.36 4.44 1.48
CA LEU A 39 3.59 3.07 0.99
C LEU A 39 2.25 2.36 0.71
N ALA A 40 1.29 2.47 1.61
CA ALA A 40 -0.02 1.82 1.40
C ALA A 40 -0.75 2.40 0.17
N LEU A 41 -0.71 3.72 -0.04
CA LEU A 41 -1.28 4.36 -1.24
C LEU A 41 -0.55 3.91 -2.51
N LEU A 42 0.79 3.82 -2.48
CA LEU A 42 1.57 3.34 -3.62
C LEU A 42 1.21 1.90 -3.96
N ALA A 43 1.11 1.02 -2.97
CA ALA A 43 0.73 -0.37 -3.16
C ALA A 43 -0.70 -0.53 -3.71
N ILE A 44 -1.65 0.32 -3.30
CA ILE A 44 -3.01 0.35 -3.90
C ILE A 44 -2.93 0.70 -5.39
N ALA A 45 -2.16 1.73 -5.74
CA ALA A 45 -2.01 2.16 -7.13
C ALA A 45 -1.31 1.09 -7.99
N LEU A 46 -0.29 0.42 -7.45
CA LEU A 46 0.37 -0.72 -8.11
C LEU A 46 -0.60 -1.89 -8.33
N ALA A 47 -1.41 -2.24 -7.33
CA ALA A 47 -2.42 -3.29 -7.46
C ALA A 47 -3.44 -2.97 -8.56
N ARG A 48 -3.90 -1.71 -8.63
CA ARG A 48 -4.86 -1.26 -9.65
C ARG A 48 -4.28 -1.16 -11.05
N SER A 49 -3.00 -0.84 -11.19
CA SER A 49 -2.31 -0.80 -12.50
C SER A 49 -1.83 -2.17 -12.98
N GLY A 50 -2.24 -3.27 -12.31
CA GLY A 50 -1.89 -4.62 -12.73
C GLY A 50 -0.46 -5.04 -12.40
N GLN A 51 0.15 -4.45 -11.38
CA GLN A 51 1.50 -4.76 -10.90
C GLN A 51 1.47 -5.44 -9.52
N PRO A 52 0.95 -6.68 -9.42
CA PRO A 52 0.66 -7.33 -8.14
C PRO A 52 1.90 -7.68 -7.32
N ASP A 53 3.01 -8.05 -7.96
CA ASP A 53 4.27 -8.36 -7.27
C ASP A 53 4.83 -7.13 -6.53
N ASP A 54 4.88 -6.00 -7.22
CA ASP A 54 5.32 -4.73 -6.62
C ASP A 54 4.34 -4.23 -5.55
N ALA A 55 3.03 -4.40 -5.78
CA ALA A 55 2.03 -4.06 -4.77
C ALA A 55 2.25 -4.83 -3.46
N VAL A 56 2.51 -6.15 -3.53
CA VAL A 56 2.80 -6.96 -2.34
C VAL A 56 4.09 -6.53 -1.67
N ARG A 57 5.17 -6.32 -2.45
CA ARG A 57 6.47 -5.87 -1.92
C ARG A 57 6.34 -4.54 -1.17
N VAL A 58 5.67 -3.55 -1.76
CA VAL A 58 5.44 -2.25 -1.12
C VAL A 58 4.51 -2.37 0.08
N ALA A 59 3.47 -3.20 0.00
CA ALA A 59 2.55 -3.45 1.12
C ALA A 59 3.25 -4.07 2.35
N GLN A 60 4.26 -4.93 2.14
CA GLN A 60 5.05 -5.50 3.24
C GLN A 60 5.83 -4.43 4.01
N HIS A 61 6.37 -3.42 3.31
CA HIS A 61 7.01 -2.28 3.98
C HIS A 61 6.00 -1.45 4.78
N ALA A 62 4.79 -1.22 4.25
CA ALA A 62 3.73 -0.56 4.99
C ALA A 62 3.30 -1.38 6.23
N LEU A 63 3.21 -2.71 6.10
CA LEU A 63 2.87 -3.62 7.20
C LEU A 63 3.90 -3.57 8.34
N ALA A 64 5.19 -3.52 8.02
CA ALA A 64 6.25 -3.37 9.03
C ALA A 64 6.06 -2.08 9.86
N ILE A 65 5.66 -0.98 9.20
CA ILE A 65 5.35 0.27 9.88
C ILE A 65 4.07 0.17 10.71
N VAL A 66 3.04 -0.55 10.24
CA VAL A 66 1.82 -0.78 11.04
C VAL A 66 2.15 -1.57 12.31
N ALA A 67 2.99 -2.59 12.22
CA ALA A 67 3.43 -3.38 13.38
C ALA A 67 4.10 -2.50 14.46
N GLU A 68 4.94 -1.56 14.02
CA GLU A 68 5.64 -0.60 14.88
C GLU A 68 4.69 0.47 15.46
N THR A 69 3.89 1.10 14.60
CA THR A 69 3.15 2.33 14.94
C THR A 69 1.72 2.10 15.41
N ARG A 70 1.20 0.88 15.22
CA ARG A 70 -0.20 0.48 15.44
C ARG A 70 -1.22 1.39 14.73
N SER A 71 -0.85 1.89 13.56
CA SER A 71 -1.71 2.78 12.77
C SER A 71 -2.90 2.02 12.17
N THR A 72 -4.07 2.14 12.80
CA THR A 72 -5.34 1.57 12.29
C THR A 72 -5.70 2.10 10.91
N ARG A 73 -5.41 3.38 10.62
CA ARG A 73 -5.68 3.97 9.30
C ARG A 73 -4.88 3.26 8.21
N THR A 74 -3.60 2.99 8.47
CA THR A 74 -2.72 2.32 7.49
C THR A 74 -3.08 0.84 7.37
N GLU A 75 -3.46 0.20 8.47
CA GLU A 75 -3.99 -1.17 8.47
C GLU A 75 -5.23 -1.32 7.57
N GLN A 76 -6.19 -0.39 7.65
CA GLN A 76 -7.35 -0.38 6.76
C GLN A 76 -6.95 -0.28 5.28
N GLN A 77 -5.91 0.50 4.96
CA GLN A 77 -5.37 0.55 3.60
C GLN A 77 -4.72 -0.78 3.19
N LEU A 78 -4.07 -1.51 4.09
CA LEU A 78 -3.54 -2.84 3.79
C LEU A 78 -4.64 -3.83 3.40
N TYR A 79 -5.77 -3.82 4.12
CA TYR A 79 -6.94 -4.61 3.73
C TYR A 79 -7.55 -4.17 2.40
N ARG A 80 -7.49 -2.87 2.08
CA ARG A 80 -7.86 -2.37 0.75
C ARG A 80 -6.95 -2.96 -0.32
N ILE A 81 -5.64 -3.00 -0.14
CA ILE A 81 -4.70 -3.60 -1.12
C ILE A 81 -5.08 -5.06 -1.42
N VAL A 82 -5.37 -5.85 -0.37
CA VAL A 82 -5.83 -7.24 -0.53
C VAL A 82 -7.08 -7.32 -1.43
N ARG A 83 -8.04 -6.40 -1.24
CA ARG A 83 -9.25 -6.35 -2.06
C ARG A 83 -8.94 -5.95 -3.51
N GLU A 84 -8.11 -4.94 -3.74
CA GLU A 84 -7.75 -4.50 -5.09
C GLU A 84 -7.01 -5.60 -5.86
N LEU A 85 -6.06 -6.30 -5.21
CA LEU A 85 -5.37 -7.46 -5.78
C LEU A 85 -6.35 -8.58 -6.14
N HIS A 86 -7.30 -8.88 -5.26
CA HIS A 86 -8.31 -9.91 -5.53
C HIS A 86 -9.20 -9.52 -6.72
N THR A 87 -9.71 -8.28 -6.75
CA THR A 87 -10.55 -7.78 -7.85
C THR A 87 -9.79 -7.73 -9.19
N GLY A 88 -8.49 -7.43 -9.16
CA GLY A 88 -7.61 -7.46 -10.33
C GLY A 88 -7.20 -8.87 -10.79
N GLY A 89 -7.71 -9.93 -10.17
CA GLY A 89 -7.41 -11.32 -10.53
C GLY A 89 -6.13 -11.90 -9.91
N ALA A 90 -5.36 -11.11 -9.15
CA ALA A 90 -4.17 -11.54 -8.43
C ALA A 90 -4.51 -12.22 -7.08
N VAL A 91 -5.32 -13.28 -7.14
CA VAL A 91 -5.89 -13.96 -5.96
C VAL A 91 -4.81 -14.54 -5.05
N THR A 92 -3.74 -15.11 -5.62
CA THR A 92 -2.61 -15.67 -4.87
C THR A 92 -1.89 -14.59 -4.08
N HIS A 93 -1.59 -13.44 -4.70
CA HIS A 93 -0.98 -12.29 -4.04
C HIS A 93 -1.85 -11.73 -2.92
N ALA A 94 -3.16 -11.62 -3.16
CA ALA A 94 -4.12 -11.20 -2.14
C ALA A 94 -4.13 -12.14 -0.93
N ALA A 95 -4.14 -13.46 -1.17
CA ALA A 95 -4.10 -14.47 -0.13
C ALA A 95 -2.78 -14.42 0.67
N GLN A 96 -1.65 -14.32 -0.03
CA GLN A 96 -0.33 -14.20 0.59
C GLN A 96 -0.24 -12.97 1.49
N LEU A 97 -0.64 -11.79 0.98
CA LEU A 97 -0.61 -10.56 1.77
C LEU A 97 -1.51 -10.67 3.00
N ARG A 98 -2.72 -11.23 2.86
CA ARG A 98 -3.65 -11.43 3.98
C ARG A 98 -3.09 -12.38 5.04
N ILE A 99 -2.40 -13.45 4.65
CA ILE A 99 -1.71 -14.35 5.59
C ILE A 99 -0.62 -13.60 6.34
N THR A 100 0.26 -12.88 5.62
CA THR A 100 1.34 -12.10 6.24
C THR A 100 0.79 -11.08 7.23
N MET A 101 -0.27 -10.34 6.87
CA MET A 101 -0.92 -9.39 7.79
C MET A 101 -1.36 -10.06 9.10
N ARG A 102 -2.03 -11.22 9.02
CA ARG A 102 -2.48 -11.95 10.23
C ARG A 102 -1.32 -12.36 11.15
N HIS A 103 -0.16 -12.70 10.58
CA HIS A 103 1.01 -13.06 11.38
C HIS A 103 1.73 -11.87 12.01
N THR A 104 1.63 -10.68 11.40
CA THR A 104 2.41 -9.51 11.83
C THR A 104 1.64 -8.57 12.75
N ILE A 105 0.33 -8.39 12.53
CA ILE A 105 -0.50 -7.44 13.29
C ILE A 105 -1.68 -8.10 14.02
N GLY A 106 -1.92 -9.39 13.80
CA GLY A 106 -2.95 -10.18 14.47
C GLY A 106 -2.56 -10.69 15.84
#